data_AF-A0A254Q9A7-F1
#
_entry.id   AF-A0A254Q9A7-F1
#
_cell.length_a   1.000
_cell.length_b   1.000
_cell.length_c   1.000
_cell.angle_alpha   90.00
_cell.angle_beta   90.00
_cell.angle_gamma   90.00
#
_symmetry.space_group_name_H-M   'P 1'
#
loop_
_entity.id
_entity.type
_entity.pdbx_description
1 polymer ?
#
loop_
_entity_poly.entity_id
_entity_poly.type
_entity_poly.pdbx_seq_one_letter_code
_entity_poly.pdbx_strand_id
1 'polypeptide(L)' 'MDKGLAQVVVEGTGLPTDPVAKELQKLMSAHGTNAEELTMDQLRSIMVDYLNEVFLELANEEEIKSA' A
#
# COMPACT_ATOMS: atom_id res chain seq x y z
N MET A 1 -8.84 14.70 17.99
CA MET A 1 -8.80 13.25 17.76
C MET A 1 -7.45 12.95 17.16
N ASP A 2 -6.74 11.97 17.71
CA ASP A 2 -5.47 11.52 17.13
C ASP A 2 -5.73 10.93 15.74
N LYS A 3 -4.89 11.24 14.76
CA LYS A 3 -5.10 10.74 13.38
C LYS A 3 -4.75 9.25 13.33
N GLY A 4 -5.63 8.43 12.78
CA GLY A 4 -5.37 7.00 12.59
C GLY A 4 -4.19 6.77 11.64
N LEU A 5 -3.49 5.65 11.82
CA LEU A 5 -2.25 5.35 11.09
C LEU A 5 -2.44 5.35 9.57
N ALA A 6 -3.55 4.78 9.09
CA ALA A 6 -3.89 4.78 7.66
C ALA A 6 -4.05 6.19 7.10
N GLN A 7 -4.66 7.11 7.86
CA GLN A 7 -4.84 8.50 7.44
C GLN A 7 -3.48 9.23 7.36
N VAL A 8 -2.59 8.99 8.33
CA VAL A 8 -1.24 9.56 8.33
C VAL A 8 -0.46 9.12 7.09
N VAL A 9 -0.56 7.84 6.70
CA VAL A 9 0.10 7.32 5.50
C VAL A 9 -0.47 7.97 4.24
N VAL A 10 -1.79 8.00 4.08
CA VAL A 10 -2.46 8.59 2.91
C VAL A 10 -2.01 10.04 2.69
N GLU A 11 -2.10 10.85 3.75
CA GLU A 11 -1.71 12.26 3.71
C GLU A 11 -0.18 12.44 3.51
N GLY A 12 0.63 11.50 4.04
CA GLY A 12 2.08 11.53 3.96
C GLY A 12 2.66 11.22 2.59
N THR A 13 1.87 10.66 1.66
CA THR A 13 2.34 10.34 0.31
C THR A 13 2.59 11.57 -0.57
N GLY A 14 1.94 12.70 -0.28
CA GLY A 14 1.92 13.88 -1.16
C GLY A 14 1.13 13.68 -2.46
N LEU A 15 0.41 12.56 -2.60
CA LEU A 15 -0.43 12.21 -3.75
C LEU A 15 -1.91 12.54 -3.46
N PRO A 16 -2.80 12.52 -4.47
CA PRO A 16 -4.23 12.69 -4.24
C PRO A 16 -4.78 11.67 -3.23
N THR A 17 -5.49 12.13 -2.21
CA THR A 17 -5.87 11.32 -1.04
C THR A 17 -6.80 10.17 -1.40
N ASP A 18 -7.80 10.41 -2.25
CA ASP A 18 -8.85 9.44 -2.56
C ASP A 18 -8.32 8.17 -3.26
N PRO A 19 -7.50 8.26 -4.34
CA PRO A 19 -6.95 7.06 -4.96
C PRO A 19 -5.98 6.31 -4.03
N VAL A 20 -5.19 7.04 -3.24
CA VAL A 20 -4.25 6.42 -2.28
C VAL A 20 -5.00 5.70 -1.17
N ALA A 21 -6.05 6.32 -0.61
CA ALA A 21 -6.89 5.72 0.42
C ALA A 21 -7.56 4.44 -0.10
N LYS A 22 -8.08 4.47 -1.33
CA LYS A 22 -8.69 3.31 -1.96
C LYS A 22 -7.70 2.15 -2.17
N GLU A 23 -6.49 2.45 -2.61
CA GLU A 23 -5.47 1.40 -2.79
C GLU A 23 -5.00 0.85 -1.45
N LEU A 24 -4.70 1.72 -0.47
CA LEU A 24 -4.33 1.28 0.87
C LEU A 24 -5.41 0.41 1.51
N GLN A 25 -6.70 0.73 1.31
CA GLN A 25 -7.82 -0.08 1.78
C GLN A 25 -7.85 -1.46 1.14
N LYS A 26 -7.57 -1.56 -0.16
CA LYS A 26 -7.47 -2.84 -0.88
C LYS A 26 -6.34 -3.69 -0.33
N LEU A 27 -5.16 -3.09 -0.12
CA LEU A 27 -4.00 -3.76 0.47
C LEU A 27 -4.26 -4.25 1.90
N MET A 28 -4.86 -3.41 2.75
CA MET A 28 -5.28 -3.82 4.11
C MET A 28 -6.27 -4.99 4.10
N SER A 29 -7.24 -4.96 3.18
CA SER A 29 -8.26 -6.01 3.06
C SER A 29 -7.63 -7.35 2.65
N ALA A 30 -6.61 -7.34 1.79
CA ALA A 30 -5.88 -8.54 1.39
C ALA A 30 -5.16 -9.21 2.58
N HIS A 31 -4.75 -8.42 3.58
CA HIS A 31 -4.15 -8.89 4.83
C HIS A 31 -5.17 -9.14 5.95
N GLY A 32 -6.47 -9.01 5.68
CA GLY A 32 -7.52 -9.21 6.69
C GLY A 32 -7.52 -8.18 7.80
N THR A 33 -7.02 -6.96 7.55
CA THR A 33 -7.01 -5.84 8.51
C THR A 33 -7.84 -4.66 8.01
N ASN A 34 -8.08 -3.69 8.89
CA ASN A 34 -8.85 -2.47 8.63
C ASN A 34 -8.16 -1.25 9.25
N ALA A 35 -8.61 -0.05 8.90
CA ALA A 35 -7.96 1.20 9.33
C ALA A 35 -8.03 1.46 10.84
N GLU A 36 -9.02 0.91 11.55
CA GLU A 36 -9.24 1.13 12.99
C GLU A 36 -8.30 0.27 13.84
N GLU A 37 -7.92 -0.90 13.34
CA GLU A 37 -7.08 -1.90 14.04
C GLU A 37 -5.66 -1.97 13.47
N LEU A 38 -5.31 -1.12 12.50
CA LEU A 38 -4.02 -1.15 11.82
C LEU A 38 -2.86 -0.83 12.77
N THR A 39 -2.00 -1.82 12.99
CA THR A 39 -0.74 -1.66 13.71
C THR A 39 0.42 -1.28 12.79
N MET A 40 1.50 -0.74 13.35
CA MET A 40 2.73 -0.45 12.61
C MET A 40 3.35 -1.71 11.97
N ASP A 41 3.25 -2.86 12.63
CA ASP A 41 3.80 -4.12 12.10
C ASP A 41 2.98 -4.65 10.93
N GLN A 42 1.65 -4.59 11.02
CA GLN A 42 0.78 -4.93 9.89
C GLN A 42 1.01 -3.98 8.72
N LEU A 43 1.09 -2.67 8.96
CA LEU A 43 1.40 -1.70 7.93
C LEU A 43 2.74 -2.02 7.25
N ARG A 44 3.79 -2.37 8.03
CA ARG A 44 5.09 -2.74 7.47
C ARG A 44 4.98 -3.97 6.57
N SER A 45 4.28 -5.02 7.00
CA SER A 45 4.08 -6.23 6.18
C SER A 45 3.34 -5.93 4.88
N ILE A 46 2.25 -5.16 4.96
CA ILE A 46 1.46 -4.76 3.79
C ILE A 46 2.33 -4.00 2.76
N MET A 47 3.15 -3.07 3.23
CA MET A 47 4.02 -2.28 2.34
C MET A 47 5.14 -3.12 1.72
N VAL A 48 5.67 -4.11 2.43
CA VAL A 48 6.66 -5.05 1.88
C VAL A 48 6.06 -5.85 0.74
N ASP A 49 4.85 -6.41 0.93
CA ASP A 49 4.19 -7.21 -0.08
C ASP A 49 3.83 -6.36 -1.31
N TYR A 50 3.31 -5.16 -1.10
CA TYR A 50 3.06 -4.19 -2.19
C TYR A 50 4.34 -3.87 -2.98
N LEU A 51 5.45 -3.59 -2.32
CA LEU A 51 6.72 -3.30 -3.00
C LEU A 51 7.23 -4.50 -3.80
N ASN A 52 7.07 -5.72 -3.28
CA ASN A 52 7.45 -6.94 -3.99
C ASN A 52 6.61 -7.14 -5.26
N GLU A 53 5.30 -6.90 -5.19
CA GLU A 53 4.42 -6.94 -6.36
C GLU A 53 4.86 -5.93 -7.42
N VAL A 54 5.11 -4.68 -7.01
CA VAL A 54 5.61 -3.63 -7.91
C VAL A 54 6.93 -4.03 -8.57
N PHE A 55 7.87 -4.61 -7.83
CA PHE A 55 9.14 -5.06 -8.43
C PHE A 55 8.95 -6.21 -9.43
N LEU A 56 8.04 -7.15 -9.17
CA LEU A 56 7.73 -8.23 -10.09
C LEU A 56 7.08 -7.70 -11.38
N GLU A 57 6.15 -6.74 -11.26
CA GLU A 57 5.54 -6.08 -12.41
C GLU A 57 6.58 -5.36 -13.28
N LEU A 58 7.48 -4.60 -12.65
CA LEU A 58 8.56 -3.90 -13.35
C LEU A 58 9.52 -4.87 -14.05
N ALA A 59 9.91 -5.96 -13.39
CA ALA A 59 10.79 -6.98 -13.99
C ALA A 59 10.14 -7.65 -15.22
N ASN A 60 8.85 -8.00 -15.12
CA ASN A 60 8.11 -8.59 -16.23
C ASN A 60 7.94 -7.61 -17.41
N GLU A 61 7.73 -6.31 -17.12
CA GLU A 61 7.66 -5.28 -18.16
C GLU A 61 8.99 -5.12 -18.92
N GLU A 62 10.13 -5.24 -18.24
CA GLU A 62 11.45 -5.17 -18.89
C GLU A 62 11.70 -6.38 -19.81
N GLU A 63 11.28 -7.58 -19.39
CA GLU A 63 11.40 -8.80 -20.20
C GLU A 63 10.56 -8.72 -21.48
N ILE A 64 9.34 -8.16 -21.41
CA ILE A 64 8.47 -7.97 -22.59
C ILE A 64 9.02 -6.92 -23.55
N LYS A 65 9.66 -5.85 -23.05
CA LYS A 65 10.22 -4.77 -23.90
C LYS A 65 11.54 -5.16 -24.57
N SER A 66 12.19 -6.22 -24.10
CA SER A 66 13.49 -6.69 -24.60
C SER A 66 13.42 -7.93 -25.51
N ALA A 67 12.22 -8.52 -25.67
CA ALA A 67 11.88 -9.61 -26.59
C ALA A 67 11.30 -9.09 -27.92
#